data_AF-A0A1F5YSK4-F1
#
_entry.id   AF-A0A1F5YSK4-F1
#
_cell.length_a   1.000
_cell.length_b   1.000
_cell.length_c   1.000
_cell.angle_alpha   90.00
_cell.angle_beta   90.00
_cell.angle_gamma   90.00
#
_symmetry.space_group_name_H-M   'P 1'
#
loop_
_entity.id
_entity.type
_entity.pdbx_description
1 polymer ?
#
loop_
_entity_poly.entity_id
_entity_poly.type
_entity_poly.pdbx_seq_one_letter_code
_entity_poly.pdbx_strand_id
1 'polypeptide(L)'
;MNITHVSASELKRNAAEILNSVYYKKNITIVEKFGKAIAKIIPIDEKENSKTNITDKLDFYFGSLPDFPKVIITRNFRQRNVSL
;
A
#
# COMPACT_ATOMS: atom_id res chain seq x y z
N MET A 1 -9.93 -6.83 18.65
CA MET A 1 -10.02 -7.40 17.29
C MET A 1 -9.79 -8.89 17.41
N ASN A 2 -10.74 -9.72 17.01
CA ASN A 2 -10.58 -11.17 17.09
C ASN A 2 -9.89 -11.68 15.84
N ILE A 3 -8.88 -12.54 16.01
CA ILE A 3 -8.13 -13.15 14.94
C ILE A 3 -8.60 -14.60 14.80
N THR A 4 -9.01 -14.98 13.61
CA THR A 4 -9.46 -16.34 13.28
C THR A 4 -8.52 -16.98 12.27
N HIS A 5 -8.06 -18.19 12.56
CA HIS A 5 -7.21 -18.98 11.67
C HIS A 5 -8.07 -19.98 10.92
N VAL A 6 -7.93 -20.01 9.60
CA VAL A 6 -8.79 -20.84 8.73
C VAL A 6 -7.94 -21.51 7.67
N SER A 7 -8.20 -22.78 7.37
CA SER A 7 -7.46 -23.48 6.32
C SER A 7 -7.89 -23.00 4.92
N ALA A 8 -6.99 -23.09 3.94
CA ALA A 8 -7.30 -22.74 2.55
C ALA A 8 -8.47 -23.58 1.97
N SER A 9 -8.60 -24.84 2.41
CA SER A 9 -9.71 -25.71 2.01
C SER A 9 -11.05 -25.25 2.60
N GLU A 10 -11.04 -24.76 3.83
CA GLU A 10 -12.21 -24.25 4.52
C GLU A 10 -12.61 -22.88 4.00
N LEU A 11 -11.65 -22.01 3.66
CA LEU A 11 -11.90 -20.79 2.91
C LEU A 11 -12.62 -21.08 1.60
N LYS A 12 -12.18 -22.11 0.85
CA LYS A 12 -12.83 -22.50 -0.41
C LYS A 12 -14.27 -22.97 -0.19
N ARG A 13 -14.55 -23.70 0.89
CA ARG A 13 -15.90 -24.25 1.19
C ARG A 13 -16.86 -23.19 1.74
N ASN A 14 -16.37 -22.32 2.64
CA ASN A 14 -17.19 -21.40 3.44
C ASN A 14 -16.83 -19.93 3.20
N ALA A 15 -16.39 -19.57 2.00
CA ALA A 15 -15.92 -18.22 1.66
C ALA A 15 -16.91 -17.11 2.07
N ALA A 16 -18.20 -17.28 1.76
CA ALA A 16 -19.22 -16.28 2.05
C ALA A 16 -19.37 -16.01 3.55
N GLU A 17 -19.39 -17.06 4.37
CA GLU A 17 -19.50 -16.93 5.83
C GLU A 17 -18.27 -16.26 6.45
N ILE A 18 -17.09 -16.63 5.96
CA ILE A 18 -15.83 -16.02 6.40
C ILE A 18 -15.80 -14.54 6.04
N LEU A 19 -16.20 -14.17 4.81
CA LEU A 19 -16.30 -12.77 4.39
C LEU A 19 -17.33 -11.99 5.22
N ASN A 20 -18.48 -12.59 5.53
CA ASN A 20 -19.47 -11.99 6.41
C ASN A 20 -18.92 -11.77 7.81
N SER A 21 -18.16 -12.72 8.35
CA SER A 21 -17.53 -12.57 9.66
C SER A 21 -16.49 -11.45 9.67
N VAL A 22 -15.71 -11.30 8.59
CA VAL A 22 -14.76 -10.21 8.43
C VAL A 22 -15.49 -8.88 8.35
N TYR A 23 -16.55 -8.78 7.53
CA TYR A 23 -17.27 -7.54 7.30
C TYR A 23 -18.09 -7.09 8.53
N TYR A 24 -19.00 -7.94 9.00
CA TYR A 24 -19.96 -7.58 10.06
C TYR A 24 -19.34 -7.63 11.45
N LYS A 25 -18.50 -8.63 11.73
CA LYS A 25 -17.89 -8.79 13.07
C LYS A 25 -16.53 -8.09 13.18
N LYS A 26 -16.04 -7.50 12.08
CA LYS A 26 -14.72 -6.86 12.00
C LYS A 26 -13.59 -7.79 12.44
N ASN A 27 -13.75 -9.08 12.15
CA ASN A 27 -12.75 -10.10 12.46
C ASN A 27 -11.61 -10.06 11.44
N ILE A 28 -10.40 -10.31 11.91
CA ILE A 28 -9.24 -10.51 11.04
C ILE A 28 -9.12 -12.02 10.79
N THR A 29 -9.10 -12.43 9.53
CA THR A 29 -8.97 -13.85 9.17
C THR A 29 -7.60 -14.13 8.58
N ILE A 30 -6.85 -15.04 9.17
CA ILE A 30 -5.58 -15.56 8.64
C ILE A 30 -5.86 -16.89 7.96
N VAL A 31 -5.51 -16.97 6.68
CA VAL A 31 -5.68 -18.17 5.86
C VAL A 31 -4.37 -18.94 5.86
N GLU A 32 -4.45 -20.22 6.18
CA GLU A 32 -3.30 -21.11 6.28
C GLU A 32 -3.38 -22.28 5.30
N LYS A 33 -2.24 -22.71 4.77
CA LYS A 33 -2.12 -23.92 3.96
C LYS A 33 -0.88 -24.68 4.38
N PHE A 34 -1.05 -25.95 4.73
CA PHE A 34 0.02 -26.83 5.22
C PHE A 34 0.85 -26.20 6.36
N GLY A 35 0.16 -25.61 7.35
CA GLY A 35 0.80 -25.00 8.53
C GLY A 35 1.50 -23.67 8.28
N LYS A 36 1.34 -23.07 7.11
CA LYS A 36 1.90 -21.75 6.77
C LYS A 36 0.78 -20.76 6.47
N ALA A 37 0.87 -19.55 7.03
CA ALA A 37 -0.01 -18.45 6.67
C ALA A 37 0.28 -18.00 5.22
N ILE A 38 -0.78 -17.92 4.41
CA ILE A 38 -0.70 -17.55 2.99
C ILE A 38 -1.39 -16.24 2.68
N ALA A 39 -2.44 -15.88 3.43
CA ALA A 39 -3.20 -14.66 3.20
C ALA A 39 -3.80 -14.15 4.52
N LYS A 40 -4.04 -12.84 4.59
CA LYS A 40 -4.70 -12.18 5.71
C LYS A 40 -5.82 -11.31 5.14
N ILE A 41 -7.04 -11.54 5.61
CA ILE A 41 -8.22 -10.77 5.25
C ILE A 41 -8.47 -9.80 6.41
N ILE A 42 -8.44 -8.51 6.10
CA ILE A 42 -8.63 -7.42 7.06
C ILE A 42 -9.88 -6.66 6.63
N PRO A 43 -10.81 -6.39 7.56
CA PRO A 43 -11.93 -5.52 7.25
C PRO A 43 -11.42 -4.12 6.88
N ILE A 44 -11.89 -3.61 5.76
CA ILE A 44 -11.66 -2.22 5.40
C ILE A 44 -12.71 -1.41 6.16
N ASP A 45 -12.27 -0.52 7.03
CA ASP A 45 -13.14 0.54 7.52
C ASP A 45 -13.20 1.58 6.42
N GLU A 46 -14.40 1.83 5.89
CA GLU A 46 -14.66 2.91 4.93
C GLU A 46 -14.42 4.26 5.62
N LYS A 47 -13.14 4.63 5.75
CA LYS A 47 -12.64 5.94 6.15
C LYS A 47 -11.14 6.06 5.88
N GLU A 48 -10.70 5.57 4.73
CA GLU A 48 -9.54 6.16 4.07
C GLU A 48 -10.03 6.92 2.83
N ASN A 49 -10.65 8.07 3.08
CA ASN A 49 -10.47 9.23 2.21
C ASN A 49 -8.98 9.63 2.23
N SER A 50 -8.07 8.77 1.81
CA SER A 50 -6.62 9.04 1.77
C SER A 50 -6.25 10.12 0.75
N LYS A 51 -7.24 10.65 0.01
CA LYS A 51 -7.09 11.84 -0.81
C LYS A 51 -7.16 13.16 -0.04
N THR A 52 -7.67 13.22 1.20
CA THR A 52 -7.84 14.51 1.87
C THR A 52 -6.54 15.11 2.41
N ASN A 53 -5.50 14.31 2.68
CA ASN A 53 -4.33 14.81 3.43
C ASN A 53 -3.09 15.10 2.59
N ILE A 54 -3.12 14.92 1.26
CA ILE A 54 -1.95 15.27 0.42
C ILE A 54 -1.92 16.78 0.18
N THR A 55 -3.05 17.37 -0.19
CA THR A 55 -3.19 18.83 -0.36
C THR A 55 -2.88 19.56 0.94
N ASP A 56 -3.48 19.14 2.07
CA ASP A 56 -3.24 19.79 3.36
C ASP A 56 -1.78 19.71 3.82
N LYS A 57 -1.10 18.59 3.52
CA LYS A 57 0.34 18.46 3.78
C LYS A 57 1.18 19.30 2.82
N LEU A 58 0.83 19.33 1.53
CA LEU A 58 1.53 20.15 0.55
C LEU A 58 1.42 21.63 0.88
N ASP A 59 0.24 22.11 1.28
CA ASP A 59 0.01 23.49 1.71
C ASP A 59 0.78 23.80 2.99
N PHE A 60 0.81 22.89 3.97
CA PHE A 60 1.58 23.06 5.21
C PHE A 60 3.09 23.20 4.96
N TYR A 61 3.63 22.46 3.99
CA TYR A 61 5.05 22.49 3.63
C TYR A 61 5.36 23.40 2.42
N PHE A 62 4.36 24.12 1.89
CA PHE A 62 4.54 25.03 0.77
C PHE A 62 5.34 26.25 1.24
N GLY A 63 6.55 26.42 0.71
CA GLY A 63 7.48 27.48 1.13
C GLY A 63 8.40 27.13 2.31
N SER A 64 8.22 25.98 2.98
CA SER A 64 9.18 25.49 3.98
C SER A 64 10.33 24.70 3.37
N LEU A 65 10.15 24.19 2.14
CA LEU A 65 11.24 23.62 1.37
C LEU A 65 12.02 24.79 0.74
N PRO A 66 13.30 25.01 1.12
CA PRO A 66 14.13 25.97 0.41
C PRO A 66 14.17 25.55 -1.06
N ASP A 67 14.04 26.51 -1.98
CA ASP A 67 14.17 26.28 -3.41
C ASP A 67 15.33 25.32 -3.64
N PHE A 68 15.02 24.12 -4.15
CA PHE A 68 16.07 23.18 -4.53
C PHE A 68 16.99 23.96 -5.47
N PRO A 69 18.30 24.06 -5.16
CA PRO A 69 19.21 24.83 -5.99
C PRO A 69 19.01 24.33 -7.41
N LYS A 70 18.78 25.24 -8.37
CA LYS A 70 18.65 24.90 -9.79
C LYS A 70 19.84 24.03 -10.14
N VAL A 71 19.64 22.71 -10.18
CA VAL A 71 20.65 21.78 -10.64
C VAL A 71 20.65 21.95 -12.15
N ILE A 72 21.29 23.02 -12.61
CA ILE A 72 21.69 23.15 -14.01
C ILE A 72 22.75 22.08 -14.16
N ILE A 73 22.29 20.87 -14.49
CA ILE A 73 23.15 19.78 -14.91
C ILE A 73 23.84 20.29 -16.17
N THR A 74 25.05 20.84 -16.02
CA THR A 74 25.96 21.04 -17.14
C THR A 74 26.23 19.66 -17.72
N ARG A 75 25.46 19.29 -18.75
CA ARG A 75 25.74 18.11 -19.56
C ARG A 75 27.04 18.36 -20.31
N ASN A 76 28.16 17.95 -19.72
CA ASN A 76 29.41 17.83 -20.46
C ASN A 76 29.29 16.62 -21.38
N PHE A 77 28.80 16.84 -22.60
CA PHE A 77 28.97 15.87 -23.66
C PHE A 77 30.48 15.71 -23.90
N ARG A 78 31.03 14.51 -23.69
CA ARG A 78 32.35 14.16 -24.21
C ARG A 78 32.26 14.29 -25.74
N GLN A 79 32.78 15.38 -26.29
CA GLN A 79 33.03 15.45 -27.73
C GLN A 79 33.98 14.31 -28.06
N ARG A 80 33.47 13.27 -28.72
CA ARG A 80 34.34 12.35 -29.45
C ARG A 80 34.80 13.12 -30.66
N ASN A 81 36.09 13.38 -30.74
CA ASN A 81 36.71 13.92 -31.94
C ASN A 81 36.59 12.82 -33.02
N VAL A 82 35.64 12.98 -33.95
CA VAL A 82 35.56 12.12 -35.12
C VAL A 82 36.30 12.86 -36.23
N SER A 83 37.54 12.47 -36.45
CA SER A 83 38.28 12.85 -37.65
C SER A 83 37.62 12.17 -38.85
N LEU A 84 37.02 12.97 -39.73
CA LEU A 84 36.71 12.59 -41.12
C LEU A 84 37.80 13.16 -42.02
#